data_AF-A0A821KF23-F1
#
_entry.id   AF-A0A821KF23-F1
#
_cell.length_a   1.000
_cell.length_b   1.000
_cell.length_c   1.000
_cell.angle_alpha   90.00
_cell.angle_beta   90.00
_cell.angle_gamma   90.00
#
_symmetry.space_group_name_H-M   'P 1'
#
loop_
_entity.id
_entity.type
_entity.pdbx_description
1 polymer ?
#
loop_
_entity_poly.entity_id
_entity_poly.type
_entity_poly.pdbx_seq_one_letter_code
_entity_poly.pdbx_strand_id
1 'polypeptide(L)'
;VDFGNSSANFDAKAAPIDALASIFKTAFRPARVAACGPGVYCSPNPVWLGNSGYVGTVELDTDRGKKRFKCMFQVAVNPDGVKEGTPDIWVVLKPEDIRPYGILIKEVG
;
A
#
# COMPACT_ATOMS: atom_id res chain seq x y z
N VAL A 1 18.76 -5.32 16.18
CA VAL A 1 19.45 -6.18 15.20
C VAL A 1 18.48 -6.41 14.05
N ASP A 2 18.72 -6.10 12.79
CA ASP A 2 19.76 -5.34 12.11
C ASP A 2 19.06 -4.78 10.86
N PHE A 3 19.26 -3.49 10.56
CA PHE A 3 19.24 -3.06 9.17
C PHE A 3 20.52 -3.63 8.55
N GLY A 4 20.47 -4.93 8.29
CA GLY A 4 21.54 -5.65 7.63
C GLY A 4 21.79 -4.96 6.31
N ASN A 5 23.03 -4.53 6.16
CA ASN A 5 23.64 -3.91 5.00
C ASN A 5 23.25 -4.68 3.73
N SER A 6 22.12 -4.29 3.15
CA SER A 6 21.65 -4.74 1.86
C SER A 6 21.71 -3.49 1.02
N SER A 7 22.74 -3.42 0.19
CA SER A 7 22.83 -2.55 -0.97
C SER A 7 21.73 -2.92 -1.97
N ALA A 8 20.47 -2.86 -1.54
CA ALA A 8 19.34 -2.89 -2.43
C ALA A 8 19.35 -1.55 -3.14
N ASN A 9 19.72 -1.58 -4.43
CA ASN A 9 19.53 -0.43 -5.30
C ASN A 9 18.07 -0.01 -5.17
N PHE A 10 17.83 1.15 -4.55
CA PHE A 10 16.50 1.72 -4.48
C PHE A 10 16.13 2.17 -5.90
N ASP A 11 15.46 1.29 -6.63
CA ASP A 11 14.85 1.65 -7.90
C ASP A 11 13.55 2.39 -7.58
N ALA A 12 13.57 3.71 -7.73
CA ALA A 12 12.38 4.54 -7.55
C ALA A 12 11.19 4.06 -8.41
N LYS A 13 11.45 3.33 -9.51
CA LYS A 13 10.41 2.74 -10.36
C LYS A 13 9.75 1.51 -9.74
N ALA A 14 10.46 0.78 -8.88
CA ALA A 14 9.96 -0.40 -8.17
C ALA A 14 9.38 -0.08 -6.78
N ALA A 15 9.55 1.15 -6.30
CA ALA A 15 9.13 1.60 -4.97
C ALA A 15 7.69 1.18 -4.57
N PRO A 16 6.67 1.20 -5.45
CA PRO A 16 5.34 0.69 -5.09
C PRO A 16 5.34 -0.79 -4.71
N ILE A 17 6.04 -1.64 -5.47
CA ILE A 17 6.12 -3.09 -5.20
C ILE A 17 7.00 -3.34 -3.96
N ASP A 18 8.09 -2.58 -3.78
CA ASP A 18 8.93 -2.68 -2.59
C ASP A 18 8.17 -2.34 -1.31
N ALA A 19 7.28 -1.34 -1.37
CA ALA A 19 6.40 -1.00 -0.26
C ALA A 19 5.44 -2.15 0.07
N LEU A 20 4.84 -2.78 -0.94
CA LEU A 20 4.00 -3.97 -0.75
C LEU A 20 4.82 -5.11 -0.11
N ALA A 21 6.00 -5.42 -0.65
CA ALA A 21 6.86 -6.47 -0.10
C ALA A 21 7.29 -6.19 1.36
N SER A 22 7.58 -4.93 1.68
CA SER A 22 7.94 -4.48 3.03
C SER A 22 6.79 -4.65 4.03
N ILE A 23 5.57 -4.27 3.64
CA ILE A 23 4.36 -4.44 4.46
C ILE A 23 4.05 -5.92 4.67
N PHE A 24 4.18 -6.76 3.63
CA PHE A 24 3.99 -8.19 3.77
C PHE A 24 4.97 -8.82 4.78
N LYS A 25 6.23 -8.35 4.79
CA LYS A 25 7.26 -8.85 5.71
C LYS A 25 7.15 -8.29 7.13
N THR A 26 6.77 -7.02 7.29
CA THR A 26 6.93 -6.29 8.55
C THR A 26 5.64 -5.65 9.09
N ALA A 27 4.49 -5.98 8.50
CA ALA A 27 3.18 -5.37 8.74
C ALA A 27 3.08 -3.89 8.32
N PHE A 28 1.87 -3.33 8.45
CA PHE A 28 1.63 -1.92 8.21
C PHE A 28 2.31 -1.04 9.26
N ARG A 29 2.61 0.21 8.89
CA ARG A 29 3.18 1.21 9.79
C ARG A 29 2.33 2.47 9.76
N PRO A 30 2.22 3.21 10.87
CA PRO A 30 1.52 4.49 10.87
C PRO A 30 2.09 5.47 9.83
N ALA A 31 1.20 6.26 9.23
CA ALA A 31 1.58 7.26 8.25
C ALA A 31 2.51 8.32 8.88
N ARG A 32 3.57 8.69 8.14
CA ARG A 32 4.45 9.80 8.53
C ARG A 32 3.76 11.16 8.48
N VAL A 33 2.86 11.34 7.51
CA VAL A 33 2.05 12.55 7.33
C VAL A 33 0.61 12.18 7.65
N ALA A 34 0.04 12.85 8.65
CA ALA A 34 -1.18 12.42 9.32
C ALA A 34 -2.32 13.46 9.23
N ALA A 35 -2.75 13.81 8.00
CA ALA A 35 -3.76 14.85 7.75
C ALA A 35 -5.15 14.57 8.34
N CYS A 36 -5.44 13.32 8.71
CA CYS A 36 -6.72 12.83 9.26
C CYS A 36 -6.53 12.27 10.69
N GLY A 37 -5.37 12.53 11.30
CA GLY A 37 -4.93 11.94 12.55
C GLY A 37 -3.93 10.78 12.36
N PRO A 38 -3.26 10.37 13.44
CA PRO A 38 -2.26 9.30 13.38
C PRO A 38 -2.92 7.95 13.11
N GLY A 39 -2.28 7.12 12.27
CA GLY A 39 -2.73 5.76 11.99
C GLY A 39 -2.28 5.23 10.64
N VAL A 40 -2.75 4.04 10.29
CA VAL A 40 -2.60 3.44 8.96
C VAL A 40 -3.80 3.85 8.11
N TYR A 41 -3.54 4.35 6.91
CA TYR A 41 -4.58 4.86 6.03
C TYR A 41 -5.00 3.77 5.04
N CYS A 42 -6.30 3.55 4.91
CA CYS A 42 -6.88 2.69 3.87
C CYS A 42 -8.15 3.35 3.31
N SER A 43 -8.75 2.72 2.30
CA SER A 43 -9.98 3.23 1.68
C SER A 43 -11.01 2.12 1.57
N PRO A 44 -12.30 2.39 1.88
CA PRO A 44 -13.39 1.48 1.55
C PRO A 44 -13.73 1.45 0.06
N ASN A 45 -13.20 2.40 -0.73
CA ASN A 45 -13.53 2.60 -2.13
C ASN A 45 -12.32 2.29 -3.05
N PRO A 46 -12.22 1.07 -3.60
CA PRO A 46 -11.07 0.68 -4.41
C PRO A 46 -11.00 1.45 -5.74
N VAL A 47 -12.12 1.98 -6.25
CA VAL A 47 -12.16 2.76 -7.49
C VAL A 47 -11.55 4.15 -7.26
N TRP A 48 -11.95 4.81 -6.17
CA TRP A 48 -11.35 6.08 -5.79
C TRP A 48 -9.86 5.94 -5.51
N LEU A 49 -9.47 4.94 -4.72
CA LEU A 49 -8.06 4.71 -4.37
C LEU A 49 -7.22 4.39 -5.62
N GLY A 50 -7.72 3.54 -6.52
CA GLY A 50 -7.03 3.18 -7.76
C GLY A 50 -6.82 4.35 -8.75
N ASN A 51 -7.66 5.39 -8.68
CA ASN A 51 -7.54 6.61 -9.48
C ASN A 51 -6.74 7.73 -8.77
N SER A 52 -6.49 7.57 -7.47
CA SER A 52 -5.71 8.53 -6.67
C SER A 52 -4.20 8.44 -6.91
N GLY A 53 -3.46 9.40 -6.36
CA GLY A 53 -2.00 9.38 -6.30
C GLY A 53 -1.42 8.40 -5.28
N TYR A 54 -2.24 7.72 -4.47
CA TYR A 54 -1.76 6.76 -3.46
C TYR A 54 -1.33 5.42 -4.07
N VAL A 55 -1.81 5.09 -5.28
CA VAL A 55 -1.48 3.84 -5.98
C VAL A 55 -0.50 4.14 -7.10
N GLY A 56 0.77 3.82 -6.86
CA GLY A 56 1.85 3.95 -7.83
C GLY A 56 1.67 3.02 -9.04
N THR A 57 2.24 3.42 -10.18
CA THR A 57 2.35 2.58 -11.37
C THR A 57 3.76 2.06 -11.50
N VAL A 58 3.91 0.77 -11.79
CA VAL A 58 5.19 0.08 -11.98
C VAL A 58 5.28 -0.48 -13.38
N GLU A 59 6.42 -0.33 -14.05
CA GLU A 59 6.73 -0.99 -15.32
C GLU A 59 7.48 -2.29 -15.03
N LEU A 60 7.03 -3.39 -15.64
CA LEU A 60 7.62 -4.72 -15.52
C LEU A 60 7.94 -5.27 -16.91
N ASP A 61 9.09 -5.92 -17.04
CA ASP A 61 9.41 -6.74 -18.20
C ASP A 61 8.63 -8.05 -18.12
N THR A 62 7.77 -8.31 -19.11
CA THR A 62 7.00 -9.55 -19.23
C THR A 62 7.45 -10.35 -20.46
N ASP A 63 6.99 -11.59 -20.58
CA ASP A 63 7.15 -12.40 -21.79
C ASP A 63 6.56 -11.73 -23.05
N ARG A 64 5.62 -10.79 -22.86
CA ARG A 64 4.98 -9.98 -23.92
C ARG A 64 5.56 -8.57 -24.02
N GLY A 65 6.76 -8.35 -23.50
CA GLY A 65 7.41 -7.04 -23.46
C GLY A 65 7.04 -6.23 -22.22
N LYS A 66 7.38 -4.94 -22.25
CA LYS A 66 7.16 -4.04 -21.11
C LYS A 66 5.68 -3.74 -20.92
N LYS A 67 5.20 -3.96 -19.70
CA LYS A 67 3.82 -3.67 -19.29
C LYS A 67 3.82 -2.83 -18.03
N ARG A 68 2.76 -2.06 -17.83
CA ARG A 68 2.60 -1.21 -16.66
C ARG A 68 1.44 -1.71 -15.81
N PHE A 69 1.62 -1.69 -14.50
CA PHE A 69 0.66 -2.20 -13.54
C PHE A 69 0.44 -1.22 -12.41
N LYS A 70 -0.79 -1.21 -11.87
CA LYS A 70 -1.08 -0.69 -10.54
C LYS A 70 -1.32 -1.86 -9.60
N CYS A 71 -0.71 -1.80 -8.42
CA CYS A 71 -0.82 -2.81 -7.39
C CYS A 71 -1.25 -2.17 -6.07
N MET A 72 -2.22 -2.77 -5.39
CA MET A 72 -2.64 -2.34 -4.05
C MET A 72 -3.08 -3.54 -3.21
N PHE A 73 -3.00 -3.41 -1.88
CA PHE A 73 -3.52 -4.45 -1.00
C PHE A 73 -5.04 -4.40 -0.89
N GLN A 74 -5.64 -5.58 -0.85
CA GLN A 74 -6.92 -5.77 -0.21
C GLN A 74 -6.66 -6.08 1.27
N VAL A 75 -7.34 -5.35 2.16
CA VAL A 75 -7.05 -5.36 3.61
C VAL A 75 -8.28 -5.71 4.42
N ALA A 76 -8.07 -6.51 5.46
CA ALA A 76 -9.08 -6.80 6.48
C ALA A 76 -8.78 -5.89 7.67
N VAL A 77 -9.83 -5.27 8.20
CA VAL A 77 -9.71 -4.30 9.29
C VAL A 77 -10.64 -4.69 10.42
N ASN A 78 -10.17 -4.56 11.66
CA ASN A 78 -11.02 -4.67 12.84
C ASN A 78 -12.01 -3.49 12.86
N PRO A 79 -13.33 -3.72 12.81
CA PRO A 79 -14.31 -2.64 12.72
C PRO A 79 -14.25 -1.64 13.90
N ASP A 80 -13.89 -2.11 15.09
CA ASP A 80 -13.77 -1.26 16.28
C ASP A 80 -12.45 -0.45 16.32
N GLY A 81 -11.50 -0.81 15.45
CA GLY A 81 -10.17 -0.16 15.33
C GLY A 81 -10.11 0.95 14.27
N VAL A 82 -11.23 1.28 13.63
CA VAL A 82 -11.32 2.24 12.52
C VAL A 82 -11.95 3.54 12.96
N LYS A 83 -11.34 4.64 12.54
CA LYS A 83 -11.95 5.96 12.52
C LYS A 83 -12.11 6.43 11.07
N GLU A 84 -13.26 7.02 10.75
CA GLU A 84 -13.45 7.72 9.48
C GLU A 84 -12.62 9.02 9.45
N GLY A 85 -11.73 9.14 8.47
CA GLY A 85 -10.97 10.36 8.21
C GLY A 85 -11.71 11.26 7.21
N THR A 86 -12.19 10.66 6.12
CA THR A 86 -13.09 11.22 5.10
C THR A 86 -13.98 10.09 4.55
N PRO A 87 -14.99 10.38 3.70
CA PRO A 87 -15.82 9.32 3.10
C PRO A 87 -15.03 8.25 2.31
N ASP A 88 -13.86 8.61 1.78
CA ASP A 88 -12.99 7.70 1.02
C ASP A 88 -11.72 7.28 1.80
N ILE A 89 -11.51 7.77 3.02
CA ILE A 89 -10.32 7.48 3.83
C ILE A 89 -10.72 7.00 5.23
N TRP A 90 -10.27 5.78 5.55
CA TRP A 90 -10.30 5.22 6.89
C TRP A 90 -8.92 5.28 7.54
N VAL A 91 -8.90 5.55 8.83
CA VAL A 91 -7.70 5.59 9.66
C VAL A 91 -7.79 4.47 10.68
N VAL A 92 -6.90 3.48 10.54
CA VAL A 92 -6.74 2.38 11.49
C VAL A 92 -5.74 2.82 12.56
N LEU A 93 -6.20 2.92 13.81
CA LEU A 93 -5.41 3.56 14.87
C LEU A 93 -4.22 2.73 15.30
N LYS A 94 -4.33 1.40 15.22
CA LYS A 94 -3.30 0.44 15.62
C LYS A 94 -2.92 -0.46 14.45
N PRO A 95 -1.62 -0.67 14.16
CA PRO A 95 -1.21 -1.53 13.05
C PRO A 95 -1.72 -2.97 13.13
N GLU A 96 -1.92 -3.51 14.33
CA GLU A 96 -2.47 -4.85 14.54
C GLU A 96 -3.95 -5.00 14.13
N ASP A 97 -4.68 -3.90 14.01
CA ASP A 97 -6.09 -3.89 13.60
C ASP A 97 -6.26 -3.93 12.07
N ILE A 98 -5.16 -4.01 11.29
CA ILE A 98 -5.18 -4.10 9.83
C ILE A 98 -4.20 -5.15 9.31
N ARG A 99 -4.66 -5.99 8.38
CA ARG A 99 -3.80 -6.98 7.71
C ARG A 99 -4.10 -7.10 6.22
N PRO A 100 -3.08 -7.30 5.37
CA PRO A 100 -3.32 -7.65 3.98
C PRO A 100 -3.89 -9.07 3.90
N TYR A 101 -4.82 -9.31 2.96
CA TYR A 101 -5.30 -10.66 2.63
C TYR A 101 -5.33 -10.96 1.14
N GLY A 102 -5.09 -9.96 0.29
CA GLY A 102 -5.02 -10.11 -1.15
C GLY A 102 -4.26 -8.96 -1.80
N ILE A 103 -3.89 -9.14 -3.06
CA ILE A 103 -3.28 -8.10 -3.90
C ILE A 103 -4.18 -7.90 -5.11
N LEU A 104 -4.58 -6.66 -5.36
CA LEU A 104 -5.27 -6.27 -6.58
C LEU A 104 -4.23 -5.78 -7.57
N ILE A 105 -4.22 -6.39 -8.75
CA ILE A 105 -3.29 -6.07 -9.84
C ILE A 105 -4.11 -5.67 -11.06
N LYS A 106 -3.79 -4.50 -11.64
CA LYS A 106 -4.42 -4.00 -12.86
C LYS A 106 -3.36 -3.56 -13.85
N GLU A 107 -3.37 -4.13 -15.05
CA GLU A 107 -2.61 -3.61 -16.19
C GLU A 107 -3.16 -2.24 -16.60
N VAL A 108 -2.26 -1.27 -16.86
CA VAL A 108 -2.60 0.11 -17.20
C VAL A 108 -1.78 0.57 -18.40
N GLY A 109 -2.45 0.98 -19.48
CA GLY A 109 -1.80 1.40 -20.73
C GLY A 109 -1.99 0.38 -21.83
#